data_AF-A0A4Q4ZGM0-F1
#
_entry.id   AF-A0A4Q4ZGM0-F1
#
_cell.length_a   1.000
_cell.length_b   1.000
_cell.length_c   1.000
_cell.angle_alpha   90.00
_cell.angle_beta   90.00
_cell.angle_gamma   90.00
#
_symmetry.space_group_name_H-M   'P 1'
#
loop_
_entity.id
_entity.type
_entity.pdbx_description
1 polymer ?
#
loop_
_entity_poly.entity_id
_entity_poly.type
_entity_poly.pdbx_seq_one_letter_code
_entity_poly.pdbx_strand_id
1 'polypeptide(L)'
;MPQQESAPAEALGATIVCNGEVVERLTLQADIAGPGAIVAFTMEAMLVTTYILLLRVPIFNSSPRVSSVRRRFLDAARGSLHDMFLGAVVLAAGVLIAALLGRRQKLSDPATADDPVAEAGSTVLLLVTTFCIHPVLLLYVLLGCGGYRRRWLAGGITFVTWIAWVLSQTLRIFGSRAWRDRLGFMPGSTIGELIQWDDRNHKYPGCTYGLQEGRGGPIVLWICFWVTLVLPALYSVYTLITSATALFGFGINYDGHLRRPRWRLFERVISGATMFFSFVGMWDSLGILLYIHVQTPGISWDLGQILAVGTWIPVLFEFIHIFILGIPSVLEIRVPQNQIQAYGPGMMKVYHGRNEEAKDLTTRSPDAISLSESSTWT
;
A
#
# COMPACT_ATOMS: atom_id res chain seq x y z
N MET A 1 20.66 52.53 -31.33
CA MET A 1 20.31 51.13 -31.02
C MET A 1 20.33 50.99 -29.51
N PRO A 2 19.18 50.82 -28.83
CA PRO A 2 19.16 50.72 -27.38
C PRO A 2 19.62 49.33 -26.94
N GLN A 3 20.52 49.28 -25.95
CA GLN A 3 20.96 48.06 -25.28
C GLN A 3 19.79 47.49 -24.48
N GLN A 4 19.44 46.24 -24.78
CA GLN A 4 18.44 45.48 -24.07
C GLN A 4 19.06 44.97 -22.77
N GLU A 5 18.65 45.58 -21.67
CA GLU A 5 19.04 45.24 -20.31
C GLU A 5 18.48 43.85 -19.97
N SER A 6 19.37 42.86 -19.85
CA SER A 6 19.03 41.49 -19.48
C SER A 6 18.61 41.45 -18.00
N ALA A 7 17.31 41.28 -17.76
CA ALA A 7 16.78 41.03 -16.43
C ALA A 7 17.43 39.77 -15.81
N PRO A 8 17.68 39.75 -14.49
CA PRO A 8 18.24 38.60 -13.81
C PRO A 8 17.27 37.41 -13.91
N ALA A 9 17.76 36.31 -14.46
CA ALA A 9 17.05 35.04 -14.59
C ALA A 9 16.82 34.43 -13.20
N GLU A 10 15.72 34.78 -12.56
CA GLU A 10 15.27 34.14 -11.32
C GLU A 10 14.37 32.93 -11.61
N ALA A 11 14.67 31.85 -10.88
CA ALA A 11 13.99 30.55 -10.79
C ALA A 11 14.23 29.53 -11.93
N LEU A 12 15.38 28.85 -11.84
CA LEU A 12 15.75 27.61 -12.53
C LEU A 12 14.87 26.43 -12.10
N GLY A 13 13.78 26.14 -12.82
CA GLY A 13 13.20 24.79 -12.90
C GLY A 13 14.09 23.87 -13.76
N ALA A 14 13.92 22.53 -13.70
CA ALA A 14 14.50 21.63 -14.70
C ALA A 14 14.05 22.07 -16.10
N THR A 15 14.96 22.72 -16.80
CA THR A 15 14.75 23.21 -18.16
C THR A 15 15.37 22.19 -19.09
N ILE A 16 14.54 21.56 -19.93
CA ILE A 16 15.05 20.87 -21.10
C ILE A 16 15.44 21.98 -22.07
N VAL A 17 16.73 22.31 -22.10
CA VAL A 17 17.27 23.29 -23.04
C VAL A 17 17.49 22.58 -24.36
N CYS A 18 16.62 22.81 -25.34
CA CYS A 18 16.86 22.42 -26.72
C CYS A 18 17.13 23.69 -27.54
N ASN A 19 18.31 23.76 -28.17
CA ASN A 19 18.73 24.89 -29.04
C ASN A 19 18.66 26.30 -28.42
N GLY A 20 18.85 26.44 -27.11
CA GLY A 20 18.91 27.75 -26.45
C GLY A 20 17.55 28.39 -26.15
N GLU A 21 16.44 27.75 -26.54
CA GLU A 21 15.10 28.11 -26.06
C GLU A 21 14.70 27.19 -24.91
N VAL A 22 14.20 27.80 -23.83
CA VAL A 22 13.58 27.06 -22.72
C VAL A 22 12.22 26.60 -23.20
N VAL A 23 12.20 25.43 -23.85
CA VAL A 23 10.98 24.81 -24.34
C VAL A 23 10.23 24.26 -23.14
N GLU A 24 9.28 25.07 -22.70
CA GLU A 24 8.08 24.74 -21.93
C GLU A 24 8.30 24.01 -20.60
N ARG A 25 7.83 24.67 -19.53
CA ARG A 25 7.74 24.05 -18.22
C ARG A 25 6.95 22.76 -18.38
N LEU A 26 7.52 21.64 -17.96
CA LEU A 26 6.73 20.50 -17.49
C LEU A 26 5.85 21.05 -16.38
N THR A 27 4.67 21.58 -16.74
CA THR A 27 3.53 21.68 -15.85
C THR A 27 3.03 20.26 -15.68
N LEU A 28 3.89 19.43 -15.10
CA LEU A 28 3.54 18.17 -14.49
C LEU A 28 2.27 18.47 -13.72
N GLN A 29 1.13 17.86 -14.10
CA GLN A 29 -0.19 18.19 -13.56
C GLN A 29 -0.05 18.47 -12.06
N ALA A 30 -0.04 19.75 -11.70
CA ALA A 30 0.45 20.21 -10.40
C ALA A 30 -0.37 19.56 -9.26
N ASP A 31 -1.58 19.15 -9.60
CA ASP A 31 -2.54 18.50 -8.75
C ASP A 31 -2.10 17.09 -8.28
N ILE A 32 -1.33 16.35 -9.09
CA ILE A 32 -1.05 14.93 -8.83
C ILE A 32 0.38 14.69 -8.31
N ALA A 33 1.34 15.52 -8.73
CA ALA A 33 2.75 15.38 -8.35
C ALA A 33 3.35 16.69 -7.80
N GLY A 34 2.52 17.66 -7.45
CA GLY A 34 2.97 18.88 -6.80
C GLY A 34 3.35 18.70 -5.33
N PRO A 35 3.86 19.77 -4.68
CA PRO A 35 4.45 19.72 -3.34
C PRO A 35 3.58 19.03 -2.30
N GLY A 36 2.30 19.40 -2.17
CA GLY A 36 1.49 18.78 -1.12
C GLY A 36 1.06 17.34 -1.42
N ALA A 37 1.03 16.92 -2.69
CA ALA A 37 0.87 15.49 -3.01
C ALA A 37 2.11 14.69 -2.53
N ILE A 38 3.31 15.21 -2.78
CA ILE A 38 4.57 14.62 -2.28
C ILE A 38 4.60 14.58 -0.74
N VAL A 39 4.17 15.65 -0.08
CA VAL A 39 4.05 15.67 1.39
C VAL A 39 3.05 14.62 1.87
N ALA A 40 1.87 14.52 1.26
CA ALA A 40 0.86 13.53 1.61
C ALA A 40 1.38 12.10 1.42
N PHE A 41 2.06 11.80 0.31
CA PHE A 41 2.67 10.49 0.06
C PHE A 41 3.79 10.18 1.07
N THR A 42 4.59 11.17 1.42
CA THR A 42 5.63 11.01 2.45
C THR A 42 5.02 10.70 3.82
N MET A 43 3.96 11.42 4.21
CA MET A 43 3.23 11.14 5.45
C MET A 43 2.62 9.74 5.46
N GLU A 44 1.99 9.34 4.36
CA GLU A 44 1.43 7.99 4.21
C GLU A 44 2.49 6.90 4.38
N ALA A 45 3.60 7.01 3.64
CA ALA A 45 4.68 6.04 3.68
C ALA A 45 5.30 5.92 5.08
N MET A 46 5.47 7.05 5.78
CA MET A 46 5.98 7.09 7.16
C MET A 46 5.00 6.45 8.14
N LEU A 47 3.70 6.75 8.02
CA LEU A 47 2.66 6.15 8.85
C LEU A 47 2.60 4.64 8.64
N VAL A 48 2.48 4.18 7.38
CA VAL A 48 2.43 2.75 7.05
C VAL A 48 3.66 2.02 7.56
N THR A 49 4.85 2.60 7.38
CA THR A 49 6.11 2.02 7.90
C THR A 49 6.06 1.90 9.42
N THR A 50 5.56 2.92 10.11
CA THR A 50 5.36 2.89 11.56
C THR A 50 4.41 1.75 11.96
N TYR A 51 3.25 1.59 11.30
CA TYR A 51 2.34 0.48 11.56
C TYR A 51 2.98 -0.90 11.34
N ILE A 52 3.79 -1.07 10.30
CA ILE A 52 4.52 -2.32 10.03
C ILE A 52 5.49 -2.62 11.18
N LEU A 53 6.30 -1.64 11.58
CA LEU A 53 7.27 -1.80 12.66
C LEU A 53 6.58 -2.20 13.97
N LEU A 54 5.45 -1.58 14.29
CA LEU A 54 4.72 -1.87 15.53
C LEU A 54 4.03 -3.22 15.52
N LEU A 55 3.39 -3.59 14.41
CA LEU A 55 2.53 -4.76 14.38
C LEU A 55 3.26 -6.05 13.97
N ARG A 56 4.40 -5.97 13.29
CA ARG A 56 5.11 -7.15 12.75
C ARG A 56 6.45 -7.44 13.38
N VAL A 57 7.17 -6.45 13.90
CA VAL A 57 8.51 -6.72 14.44
C VAL A 57 8.38 -7.44 15.79
N PRO A 58 8.93 -8.67 15.93
CA PRO A 58 8.74 -9.49 17.12
C PRO A 58 9.38 -8.90 18.38
N ILE A 59 10.30 -7.94 18.26
CA ILE A 59 10.83 -7.14 19.38
C ILE A 59 9.67 -6.46 20.14
N PHE A 60 8.63 -6.03 19.41
CA PHE A 60 7.42 -5.45 19.97
C PHE A 60 6.38 -6.47 20.43
N ASN A 61 6.62 -7.78 20.29
CA ASN A 61 5.66 -8.82 20.67
C ASN A 61 6.19 -9.87 21.68
N SER A 62 7.49 -9.96 21.90
CA SER A 62 8.12 -11.14 22.55
C SER A 62 8.41 -11.03 24.05
N SER A 63 8.23 -9.87 24.69
CA SER A 63 8.46 -9.75 26.14
C SER A 63 7.13 -9.81 26.88
N PRO A 64 6.88 -10.74 27.81
CA PRO A 64 5.70 -10.70 28.67
C PRO A 64 5.78 -9.63 29.77
N ARG A 65 6.93 -8.96 29.92
CA ARG A 65 7.18 -7.89 30.90
C ARG A 65 7.05 -6.47 30.32
N VAL A 66 6.41 -6.32 29.17
CA VAL A 66 6.35 -5.00 28.54
C VAL A 66 5.61 -3.99 29.42
N SER A 67 6.15 -2.77 29.46
CA SER A 67 5.51 -1.61 30.05
C SER A 67 4.06 -1.44 29.55
N SER A 68 3.15 -1.04 30.45
CA SER A 68 1.73 -0.82 30.12
C SER A 68 1.55 0.15 28.93
N VAL A 69 2.50 1.08 28.76
CA VAL A 69 2.56 2.05 27.67
C VAL A 69 2.66 1.38 26.30
N ARG A 70 3.54 0.39 26.11
CA ARG A 70 3.68 -0.29 24.81
C ARG A 70 2.43 -1.08 24.45
N ARG A 71 1.78 -1.71 25.44
CA ARG A 71 0.50 -2.39 25.21
C ARG A 71 -0.57 -1.41 24.74
N ARG A 72 -0.70 -0.26 25.43
CA ARG A 72 -1.61 0.83 25.01
C ARG A 72 -1.30 1.31 23.59
N PHE A 73 -0.03 1.43 23.23
CA PHE A 73 0.38 1.85 21.90
C PHE A 73 0.03 0.84 20.80
N LEU A 74 0.27 -0.45 21.02
CA LEU A 74 -0.11 -1.51 20.08
C LEU A 74 -1.62 -1.62 19.95
N ASP A 75 -2.33 -1.46 21.05
CA ASP A 75 -3.78 -1.47 21.09
C ASP A 75 -4.34 -0.24 20.34
N ALA A 76 -3.73 0.95 20.51
CA ALA A 76 -4.04 2.15 19.75
C ALA A 76 -3.82 1.95 18.25
N ALA A 77 -2.64 1.47 17.86
CA ALA A 77 -2.31 1.17 16.47
C ALA A 77 -3.28 0.14 15.86
N ARG A 78 -3.69 -0.89 16.61
CA ARG A 78 -4.71 -1.84 16.12
C ARG A 78 -6.08 -1.20 15.96
N GLY A 79 -6.43 -0.27 16.85
CA GLY A 79 -7.67 0.49 16.82
C GLY A 79 -7.77 1.37 15.57
N SER A 80 -6.74 2.18 15.31
CA SER A 80 -6.69 3.14 14.20
C SER A 80 -6.28 2.54 12.84
N LEU A 81 -5.85 1.27 12.81
CA LEU A 81 -5.42 0.61 11.57
C LEU A 81 -6.51 0.59 10.49
N HIS A 82 -7.78 0.48 10.90
CA HIS A 82 -8.90 0.45 9.95
C HIS A 82 -9.11 1.80 9.29
N ASP A 83 -9.06 2.89 10.06
CA ASP A 83 -9.24 4.25 9.56
C ASP A 83 -8.05 4.67 8.68
N MET A 84 -6.83 4.26 9.06
CA MET A 84 -5.65 4.39 8.20
C MET A 84 -5.82 3.66 6.86
N PHE A 85 -6.33 2.42 6.88
CA PHE A 85 -6.60 1.66 5.67
C PHE A 85 -7.66 2.33 4.78
N LEU A 86 -8.76 2.80 5.36
CA LEU A 86 -9.79 3.51 4.60
C LEU A 86 -9.25 4.82 4.00
N GLY A 87 -8.45 5.57 4.76
CA GLY A 87 -7.77 6.76 4.27
C GLY A 87 -6.88 6.48 3.05
N ALA A 88 -6.03 5.45 3.14
CA ALA A 88 -5.19 5.00 2.03
C ALA A 88 -6.01 4.56 0.81
N VAL A 89 -7.11 3.83 1.01
CA VAL A 89 -8.02 3.44 -0.08
C VAL A 89 -8.66 4.65 -0.75
N VAL A 90 -9.14 5.63 0.02
CA VAL A 90 -9.76 6.85 -0.50
C VAL A 90 -8.75 7.66 -1.29
N LEU A 91 -7.53 7.83 -0.79
CA LEU A 91 -6.46 8.51 -1.51
C LEU A 91 -6.13 7.79 -2.82
N ALA A 92 -5.95 6.46 -2.79
CA ALA A 92 -5.68 5.66 -3.97
C ALA A 92 -6.82 5.76 -5.02
N ALA A 93 -8.07 5.70 -4.57
CA ALA A 93 -9.24 5.85 -5.45
C ALA A 93 -9.28 7.25 -6.07
N GLY A 94 -9.06 8.31 -5.28
CA GLY A 94 -9.01 9.69 -5.76
C GLY A 94 -7.95 9.91 -6.83
N VAL A 95 -6.73 9.40 -6.58
CA VAL A 95 -5.62 9.45 -7.54
C VAL A 95 -5.93 8.66 -8.82
N LEU A 96 -6.53 7.47 -8.70
CA LEU A 96 -6.94 6.67 -9.87
C LEU A 96 -8.03 7.37 -10.70
N ILE A 97 -8.99 8.01 -10.06
CA ILE A 97 -10.05 8.78 -10.74
C ILE A 97 -9.43 9.99 -11.45
N ALA A 98 -8.58 10.76 -10.77
CA ALA A 98 -7.86 11.88 -11.36
C ALA A 98 -7.04 11.43 -12.59
N ALA A 99 -6.36 10.29 -12.47
CA ALA A 99 -5.60 9.69 -13.55
C ALA A 99 -6.47 9.30 -14.77
N LEU A 100 -7.67 8.77 -14.52
CA LEU A 100 -8.63 8.42 -15.57
C LEU A 100 -9.21 9.67 -16.25
N LEU A 101 -9.53 10.70 -15.48
CA LEU A 101 -10.05 11.98 -16.01
C LEU A 101 -9.00 12.69 -16.86
N GLY A 102 -7.76 12.79 -16.37
CA GLY A 102 -6.65 13.37 -17.14
C GLY A 102 -6.40 12.62 -18.46
N ARG A 103 -6.54 11.28 -18.44
CA ARG A 103 -6.46 10.47 -19.66
C ARG A 103 -7.60 10.76 -20.63
N ARG A 104 -8.84 10.90 -20.14
CA ARG A 104 -9.99 11.23 -21.00
C ARG A 104 -9.81 12.58 -21.68
N GLN A 105 -9.36 13.59 -20.93
CA GLN A 105 -9.07 14.91 -21.49
C GLN A 105 -8.00 14.83 -22.59
N LYS A 106 -6.91 14.09 -22.37
CA LYS A 106 -5.87 13.85 -23.39
C LYS A 106 -6.40 13.16 -24.66
N LEU A 107 -7.37 12.25 -24.53
CA LEU A 107 -7.98 11.59 -25.69
C LEU A 107 -8.93 12.51 -26.48
N SER A 108 -9.47 13.54 -25.85
CA SER A 108 -10.36 14.50 -26.50
C SER A 108 -9.62 15.56 -27.31
N ASP A 109 -8.34 15.80 -27.03
CA ASP A 109 -7.53 16.80 -27.74
C ASP A 109 -6.49 16.12 -28.65
N PRO A 110 -6.78 15.98 -29.97
CA PRO A 110 -5.86 15.33 -30.91
C PRO A 110 -4.53 16.08 -31.07
N ALA A 111 -4.46 17.38 -30.74
CA ALA A 111 -3.22 18.15 -30.85
C ALA A 111 -2.19 17.72 -29.77
N THR A 112 -2.64 17.28 -28.61
CA THR A 112 -1.77 16.82 -27.50
C THR A 112 -1.31 15.38 -27.61
N ALA A 113 -1.75 14.66 -28.65
CA ALA A 113 -1.45 13.25 -28.78
C ALA A 113 0.05 12.99 -29.02
N ASP A 114 0.72 13.90 -29.73
CA ASP A 114 2.13 13.78 -30.17
C ASP A 114 3.11 14.54 -29.28
N ASP A 115 2.62 15.16 -28.21
CA ASP A 115 3.42 15.99 -27.33
C ASP A 115 4.29 15.14 -26.37
N PRO A 116 5.63 15.25 -26.42
CA PRO A 116 6.53 14.54 -25.50
C PRO A 116 6.27 14.87 -24.02
N VAL A 117 5.78 16.08 -23.70
CA VAL A 117 5.43 16.48 -22.33
C VAL A 117 4.28 15.61 -21.81
N ALA A 118 3.32 15.31 -22.68
CA ALA A 118 2.18 14.48 -22.33
C ALA A 118 2.56 13.00 -22.13
N GLU A 119 3.69 12.53 -22.67
CA GLU A 119 4.24 11.20 -22.40
C GLU A 119 4.94 11.15 -21.04
N ALA A 120 5.79 12.14 -20.72
CA ALA A 120 6.43 12.26 -19.41
C ALA A 120 5.39 12.34 -18.26
N GLY A 121 4.32 13.11 -18.45
CA GLY A 121 3.20 13.18 -17.49
C GLY A 121 2.52 11.82 -17.27
N SER A 122 2.41 10.99 -18.31
CA SER A 122 1.86 9.63 -18.19
C SER A 122 2.74 8.71 -17.34
N THR A 123 4.07 8.83 -17.46
CA THR A 123 5.04 8.06 -16.66
C THR A 123 4.98 8.46 -15.19
N VAL A 124 4.94 9.76 -14.88
CA VAL A 124 4.79 10.22 -13.48
C VAL A 124 3.47 9.75 -12.90
N LEU A 125 2.39 9.84 -13.67
CA LEU A 125 1.08 9.37 -13.22
C LEU A 125 1.05 7.85 -12.98
N LEU A 126 1.84 7.08 -13.73
CA LEU A 126 2.04 5.64 -13.48
C LEU A 126 2.76 5.42 -12.15
N LEU A 127 3.81 6.19 -11.87
CA LEU A 127 4.53 6.18 -10.60
C LEU A 127 3.62 6.53 -9.42
N VAL A 128 2.85 7.60 -9.53
CA VAL A 128 1.92 8.04 -8.47
C VAL A 128 0.83 7.01 -8.21
N THR A 129 0.17 6.50 -9.26
CA THR A 129 -0.85 5.45 -9.09
C THR A 129 -0.27 4.15 -8.55
N THR A 130 0.98 3.83 -8.87
CA THR A 130 1.70 2.68 -8.32
C THR A 130 2.05 2.89 -6.85
N PHE A 131 2.50 4.09 -6.47
CA PHE A 131 2.72 4.46 -5.07
C PHE A 131 1.46 4.21 -4.25
N CYS A 132 0.31 4.78 -4.63
CA CYS A 132 -0.91 4.74 -3.80
C CYS A 132 -1.47 3.32 -3.53
N ILE A 133 -1.17 2.34 -4.38
CA ILE A 133 -1.66 0.96 -4.17
C ILE A 133 -0.85 0.20 -3.13
N HIS A 134 0.44 0.46 -3.03
CA HIS A 134 1.31 -0.27 -2.11
C HIS A 134 0.93 -0.09 -0.62
N PRO A 135 0.66 1.13 -0.11
CA PRO A 135 0.09 1.36 1.22
C PRO A 135 -1.17 0.54 1.49
N VAL A 136 -2.11 0.50 0.54
CA VAL A 136 -3.37 -0.24 0.67
C VAL A 136 -3.11 -1.73 0.83
N LEU A 137 -2.22 -2.30 0.01
CA LEU A 137 -1.82 -3.71 0.11
C LEU A 137 -1.12 -4.02 1.44
N LEU A 138 -0.20 -3.17 1.89
CA LEU A 138 0.49 -3.32 3.16
C LEU A 138 -0.48 -3.31 4.34
N LEU A 139 -1.36 -2.31 4.40
CA LEU A 139 -2.37 -2.16 5.44
C LEU A 139 -3.40 -3.30 5.42
N TYR A 140 -3.78 -3.79 4.23
CA TYR A 140 -4.64 -4.97 4.09
C TYR A 140 -4.00 -6.22 4.72
N VAL A 141 -2.71 -6.45 4.44
CA VAL A 141 -1.97 -7.58 5.01
C VAL A 141 -1.83 -7.45 6.54
N LEU A 142 -1.74 -6.23 7.07
CA LEU A 142 -1.77 -5.98 8.52
C LEU A 142 -3.16 -6.24 9.12
N LEU A 143 -4.23 -5.79 8.46
CA LEU A 143 -5.63 -6.02 8.85
C LEU A 143 -6.02 -7.50 8.85
N GLY A 144 -5.41 -8.32 7.98
CA GLY A 144 -5.65 -9.77 7.91
C GLY A 144 -5.37 -10.54 9.21
N CYS A 145 -4.69 -9.91 10.16
CA CYS A 145 -4.49 -10.44 11.52
C CYS A 145 -5.73 -10.28 12.43
N GLY A 146 -6.70 -9.45 12.04
CA GLY A 146 -7.96 -9.22 12.76
C GLY A 146 -9.06 -10.23 12.39
N GLY A 147 -10.12 -10.30 13.21
CA GLY A 147 -11.20 -11.29 13.08
C GLY A 147 -11.92 -11.32 11.72
N TYR A 148 -12.57 -12.46 11.43
CA TYR A 148 -13.14 -12.81 10.13
C TYR A 148 -14.15 -11.83 9.53
N ARG A 149 -15.03 -11.22 10.34
CA ARG A 149 -16.21 -10.51 9.83
C ARG A 149 -15.86 -9.26 9.00
N ARG A 150 -14.80 -8.54 9.36
CA ARG A 150 -14.32 -7.36 8.59
C ARG A 150 -13.39 -7.72 7.43
N ARG A 151 -12.87 -8.95 7.41
CA ARG A 151 -11.86 -9.39 6.43
C ARG A 151 -12.44 -9.48 5.01
N TRP A 152 -13.72 -9.80 4.86
CA TRP A 152 -14.35 -9.89 3.54
C TRP A 152 -14.52 -8.53 2.88
N LEU A 153 -15.05 -7.53 3.60
CA LEU A 153 -15.21 -6.18 3.09
C LEU A 153 -13.85 -5.57 2.70
N ALA A 154 -12.87 -5.65 3.59
CA ALA A 154 -11.52 -5.17 3.30
C ALA A 154 -10.88 -5.92 2.12
N GLY A 155 -11.12 -7.24 2.00
CA GLY A 155 -10.66 -8.04 0.87
C GLY A 155 -11.29 -7.64 -0.44
N GLY A 156 -12.61 -7.42 -0.46
CA GLY A 156 -13.34 -6.94 -1.63
C GLY A 156 -12.87 -5.56 -2.08
N ILE A 157 -12.74 -4.61 -1.16
CA ILE A 157 -12.22 -3.27 -1.44
C ILE A 157 -10.81 -3.36 -2.03
N THR A 158 -9.90 -4.08 -1.36
CA THR A 158 -8.51 -4.24 -1.82
C THR A 158 -8.45 -4.88 -3.20
N PHE A 159 -9.28 -5.89 -3.46
CA PHE A 159 -9.37 -6.55 -4.76
C PHE A 159 -9.86 -5.61 -5.87
N VAL A 160 -10.91 -4.83 -5.61
CA VAL A 160 -11.43 -3.84 -6.57
C VAL A 160 -10.40 -2.76 -6.86
N THR A 161 -9.77 -2.18 -5.84
CA THR A 161 -8.72 -1.17 -6.00
C THR A 161 -7.53 -1.72 -6.78
N TRP A 162 -7.13 -2.97 -6.49
CA TRP A 162 -6.06 -3.66 -7.21
C TRP A 162 -6.43 -3.92 -8.68
N ILE A 163 -7.63 -4.44 -8.98
CA ILE A 163 -8.09 -4.62 -10.37
C ILE A 163 -8.12 -3.30 -11.12
N ALA A 164 -8.64 -2.23 -10.50
CA ALA A 164 -8.70 -0.91 -11.11
C ALA A 164 -7.30 -0.40 -11.48
N TRP A 165 -6.33 -0.60 -10.59
CA TRP A 165 -4.93 -0.28 -10.88
C TRP A 165 -4.35 -1.14 -12.00
N VAL A 166 -4.50 -2.47 -11.95
CA VAL A 166 -4.00 -3.38 -13.01
C VAL A 166 -4.57 -3.01 -14.37
N LEU A 167 -5.88 -2.76 -14.44
CA LEU A 167 -6.54 -2.36 -15.67
C LEU A 167 -6.00 -1.01 -16.15
N SER A 168 -5.79 -0.04 -15.25
CA SER A 168 -5.18 1.25 -15.58
C SER A 168 -3.78 1.08 -16.17
N GLN A 169 -2.92 0.25 -15.57
CA GLN A 169 -1.56 0.00 -16.07
C GLN A 169 -1.56 -0.77 -17.39
N THR A 170 -2.38 -1.81 -17.50
CA THR A 170 -2.55 -2.61 -18.71
C THR A 170 -2.97 -1.72 -19.88
N LEU A 171 -4.01 -0.91 -19.70
CA LEU A 171 -4.48 0.02 -20.72
C LEU A 171 -3.44 1.10 -21.08
N ARG A 172 -2.49 1.43 -20.20
CA ARG A 172 -1.39 2.37 -20.50
C ARG A 172 -0.32 1.70 -21.34
N ILE A 173 0.15 0.53 -20.92
CA ILE A 173 1.20 -0.23 -21.60
C ILE A 173 0.74 -0.55 -23.03
N PHE A 174 -0.44 -1.14 -23.19
CA PHE A 174 -1.02 -1.46 -24.50
C PHE A 174 -1.48 -0.23 -25.29
N GLY A 175 -1.80 0.87 -24.59
CA GLY A 175 -2.20 2.12 -25.22
C GLY A 175 -1.02 2.92 -25.79
N SER A 176 0.20 2.72 -25.25
CA SER A 176 1.40 3.42 -25.68
C SER A 176 1.67 3.16 -27.16
N ARG A 177 1.95 4.23 -27.92
CA ARG A 177 2.36 4.09 -29.32
C ARG A 177 3.64 3.28 -29.45
N ALA A 178 4.56 3.41 -28.50
CA ALA A 178 5.77 2.60 -28.43
C ALA A 178 5.47 1.10 -28.53
N TRP A 179 4.39 0.60 -27.88
CA TRP A 179 3.98 -0.80 -28.03
C TRP A 179 3.41 -1.11 -29.42
N ARG A 180 2.60 -0.19 -29.97
CA ARG A 180 1.97 -0.33 -31.29
C ARG A 180 3.00 -0.32 -32.43
N ASP A 181 4.01 0.54 -32.31
CA ASP A 181 5.10 0.66 -33.26
C ASP A 181 6.11 -0.48 -33.07
N ARG A 182 6.28 -0.99 -31.85
CA ARG A 182 7.06 -2.22 -31.57
C ARG A 182 6.43 -3.51 -32.09
N LEU A 183 5.12 -3.57 -32.31
CA LEU A 183 4.50 -4.72 -32.99
C LEU A 183 4.93 -4.83 -34.47
N GLY A 184 5.52 -3.77 -35.04
CA GLY A 184 6.22 -3.81 -36.33
C GLY A 184 7.62 -4.42 -36.27
N PHE A 185 8.19 -4.66 -35.08
CA PHE A 185 9.49 -5.34 -34.95
C PHE A 185 9.31 -6.86 -35.09
N MET A 186 9.88 -7.39 -36.17
CA MET A 186 9.99 -8.83 -36.39
C MET A 186 10.71 -9.51 -35.21
N PRO A 187 10.28 -10.73 -34.80
CA PRO A 187 10.82 -11.46 -33.64
C PRO A 187 12.29 -11.93 -33.78
N GLY A 188 13.06 -11.36 -34.72
CA GLY A 188 14.49 -11.62 -34.91
C GLY A 188 15.39 -10.39 -34.70
N SER A 189 14.85 -9.24 -34.34
CA SER A 189 15.65 -8.03 -34.08
C SER A 189 16.48 -8.18 -32.80
N THR A 190 17.77 -7.88 -32.88
CA THR A 190 18.68 -8.00 -31.73
C THR A 190 18.52 -6.80 -30.81
N ILE A 191 18.78 -6.98 -29.50
CA ILE A 191 18.69 -5.90 -28.49
C ILE A 191 19.52 -4.65 -28.88
N GLY A 192 20.61 -4.84 -29.63
CA GLY A 192 21.43 -3.75 -30.16
C GLY A 192 20.72 -2.87 -31.20
N GLU A 193 19.84 -3.44 -32.03
CA GLU A 193 19.06 -2.67 -33.01
C GLU A 193 17.95 -1.84 -32.35
N LEU A 194 17.42 -2.28 -31.21
CA LEU A 194 16.38 -1.55 -30.47
C LEU A 194 16.93 -0.29 -29.79
N ILE A 195 18.17 -0.35 -29.30
CA ILE A 195 18.87 0.80 -28.71
C ILE A 195 19.29 1.78 -29.82
N GLN A 196 19.73 1.26 -30.97
CA GLN A 196 20.15 2.09 -32.09
C GLN A 196 18.98 2.75 -32.85
N TRP A 197 17.77 2.19 -32.78
CA TRP A 197 16.56 2.77 -33.35
C TRP A 197 16.09 4.01 -32.59
N ASP A 198 16.20 3.99 -31.26
CA ASP A 198 15.87 5.12 -30.40
C ASP A 198 16.75 6.35 -30.75
N ASP A 199 18.05 6.12 -30.92
CA ASP A 199 19.03 7.18 -31.23
C ASP A 199 18.87 7.81 -32.63
N ARG A 200 18.31 7.07 -33.61
CA ARG A 200 18.12 7.58 -34.99
C ARG A 200 16.80 8.31 -35.24
N ASN A 201 15.77 8.06 -34.43
CA ASN A 201 14.44 8.64 -34.64
C ASN A 201 14.16 9.89 -33.79
N HIS A 202 15.12 10.33 -32.98
CA HIS A 202 14.98 11.59 -32.26
C HIS A 202 14.97 12.75 -33.26
N LYS A 203 13.79 13.37 -33.40
CA LYS A 203 13.51 14.56 -34.22
C LYS A 203 14.34 15.80 -33.81
N TYR A 204 15.13 15.70 -32.74
CA TYR A 204 16.00 16.73 -32.17
C TYR A 204 17.44 16.19 -31.99
N PRO A 205 18.28 16.19 -33.04
CA PRO A 205 19.69 15.84 -32.90
C PRO A 205 20.36 16.82 -31.93
N GLY A 206 20.90 16.32 -30.82
CA GLY A 206 21.68 17.11 -29.84
C GLY A 206 21.07 17.27 -28.44
N CYS A 207 19.81 16.86 -28.21
CA CYS A 207 19.26 16.81 -26.85
C CYS A 207 19.53 15.43 -26.24
N THR A 208 20.72 15.23 -25.65
CA THR A 208 21.00 14.03 -24.85
C THR A 208 20.21 14.11 -23.56
N TYR A 209 19.14 13.32 -23.42
CA TYR A 209 18.51 13.13 -22.13
C TYR A 209 19.53 12.53 -21.17
N GLY A 210 19.96 13.31 -20.18
CA GLY A 210 20.93 12.91 -19.15
C GLY A 210 20.41 11.85 -18.18
N LEU A 211 19.50 10.96 -18.60
CA LEU A 211 19.28 9.67 -17.96
C LEU A 211 20.38 8.73 -18.44
N GLN A 212 21.59 9.01 -17.96
CA GLN A 212 22.79 8.23 -18.20
C GLN A 212 22.51 6.77 -17.80
N GLU A 213 22.45 5.89 -18.81
CA GLU A 213 22.47 4.42 -18.81
C GLU A 213 22.52 3.76 -17.42
N GLY A 214 21.43 3.86 -16.67
CA GLY A 214 21.20 3.00 -15.53
C GLY A 214 20.97 1.59 -16.07
N ARG A 215 21.99 0.71 -15.98
CA ARG A 215 21.98 -0.72 -16.33
C ARG A 215 20.93 -1.58 -15.61
N GLY A 216 19.85 -1.01 -15.08
CA GLY A 216 18.64 -1.73 -14.74
C GLY A 216 17.93 -2.10 -16.03
N GLY A 217 18.25 -3.27 -16.59
CA GLY A 217 17.64 -3.72 -17.84
C GLY A 217 16.11 -3.67 -17.75
N PRO A 218 15.40 -3.26 -18.82
CA PRO A 218 13.94 -3.16 -18.83
C PRO A 218 13.26 -4.47 -18.40
N ILE A 219 13.96 -5.60 -18.57
CA ILE A 219 13.55 -6.93 -18.13
C ILE A 219 13.42 -7.02 -16.59
N VAL A 220 14.35 -6.44 -15.81
CA VAL A 220 14.30 -6.52 -14.34
C VAL A 220 13.13 -5.72 -13.80
N LEU A 221 12.91 -4.50 -14.31
CA LEU A 221 11.74 -3.69 -13.96
C LEU A 221 10.43 -4.38 -14.38
N TRP A 222 10.42 -5.04 -15.53
CA TRP A 222 9.28 -5.82 -16.00
C TRP A 222 9.00 -7.03 -15.11
N ILE A 223 10.03 -7.77 -14.71
CA ILE A 223 9.89 -8.89 -13.76
C ILE A 223 9.40 -8.37 -12.40
N CYS A 224 10.00 -7.31 -11.86
CA CYS A 224 9.57 -6.70 -10.62
C CYS A 224 8.10 -6.25 -10.70
N PHE A 225 7.70 -5.64 -11.81
CA PHE A 225 6.31 -5.25 -12.09
C PHE A 225 5.36 -6.45 -12.10
N TRP A 226 5.71 -7.55 -12.77
CA TRP A 226 4.87 -8.75 -12.76
C TRP A 226 4.82 -9.41 -11.39
N VAL A 227 5.91 -9.40 -10.63
CA VAL A 227 5.94 -9.94 -9.27
C VAL A 227 5.05 -9.12 -8.35
N THR A 228 5.10 -7.78 -8.43
CA THR A 228 4.20 -6.88 -7.67
C THR A 228 2.76 -6.93 -8.18
N LEU A 229 2.51 -7.35 -9.42
CA LEU A 229 1.17 -7.52 -9.95
C LEU A 229 0.56 -8.88 -9.55
N VAL A 230 1.26 -9.97 -9.83
CA VAL A 230 0.74 -11.34 -9.72
C VAL A 230 0.65 -11.80 -8.27
N LEU A 231 1.63 -11.51 -7.42
CA LEU A 231 1.59 -12.00 -6.03
C LEU A 231 0.40 -11.43 -5.24
N PRO A 232 0.12 -10.11 -5.27
CA PRO A 232 -1.09 -9.57 -4.65
C PRO A 232 -2.37 -10.07 -5.30
N ALA A 233 -2.39 -10.29 -6.63
CA ALA A 233 -3.52 -10.89 -7.33
C ALA A 233 -3.89 -12.25 -6.73
N LEU A 234 -2.90 -13.14 -6.69
CA LEU A 234 -3.05 -14.50 -6.19
C LEU A 234 -3.46 -14.49 -4.73
N TYR A 235 -2.88 -13.59 -3.92
CA TYR A 235 -3.25 -13.43 -2.53
C TYR A 235 -4.71 -12.95 -2.37
N SER A 236 -5.12 -11.91 -3.09
CA SER A 236 -6.48 -11.37 -3.03
C SER A 236 -7.51 -12.40 -3.51
N VAL A 237 -7.25 -13.09 -4.63
CA VAL A 237 -8.11 -14.17 -5.14
C VAL A 237 -8.21 -15.31 -4.11
N TYR A 238 -7.08 -15.74 -3.54
CA TYR A 238 -7.07 -16.73 -2.48
C TYR A 238 -7.91 -16.30 -1.26
N THR A 239 -7.77 -15.05 -0.81
CA THR A 239 -8.58 -14.53 0.31
C THR A 239 -10.06 -14.43 -0.03
N LEU A 240 -10.43 -14.08 -1.26
CA LEU A 240 -11.82 -14.06 -1.72
C LEU A 240 -12.42 -15.45 -1.79
N ILE A 241 -11.70 -16.44 -2.32
CA ILE A 241 -12.15 -17.83 -2.36
C ILE A 241 -12.33 -18.39 -0.95
N THR A 242 -11.35 -18.19 -0.07
CA THR A 242 -11.42 -18.68 1.32
C THR A 242 -12.51 -17.99 2.15
N SER A 243 -12.82 -16.72 1.87
CA SER A 243 -13.91 -16.01 2.54
C SER A 243 -15.28 -16.37 1.96
N ALA A 244 -15.40 -16.54 0.64
CA ALA A 244 -16.63 -17.02 0.01
C ALA A 244 -17.00 -18.42 0.49
N THR A 245 -16.05 -19.36 0.48
CA THR A 245 -16.27 -20.72 0.99
C THR A 245 -16.70 -20.73 2.47
N ALA A 246 -16.18 -19.81 3.29
CA ALA A 246 -16.61 -19.64 4.67
C ALA A 246 -18.05 -19.07 4.79
N LEU A 247 -18.41 -18.08 3.95
CA LEU A 247 -19.75 -17.47 3.94
C LEU A 247 -20.83 -18.44 3.47
N PHE A 248 -20.55 -19.23 2.43
CA PHE A 248 -21.51 -20.17 1.87
C PHE A 248 -21.66 -21.46 2.67
N GLY A 249 -21.01 -21.58 3.83
CA GLY A 249 -21.14 -22.76 4.69
C GLY A 249 -20.55 -24.04 4.09
N PHE A 250 -19.75 -23.92 3.02
CA PHE A 250 -18.97 -25.05 2.47
C PHE A 250 -17.81 -25.46 3.39
N GLY A 251 -17.65 -24.80 4.53
CA GLY A 251 -16.82 -25.29 5.64
C GLY A 251 -17.44 -26.58 6.17
N ILE A 252 -16.94 -27.72 5.66
CA ILE A 252 -17.30 -29.05 6.12
C ILE A 252 -17.24 -29.06 7.65
N ASN A 253 -18.41 -29.21 8.27
CA ASN A 253 -18.61 -29.19 9.71
C ASN A 253 -18.06 -30.50 10.27
N TYR A 254 -16.74 -30.62 10.39
CA TYR A 254 -16.10 -31.70 11.12
C TYR A 254 -16.11 -31.34 12.62
N ASP A 255 -17.12 -31.83 13.34
CA ASP A 255 -17.12 -32.05 14.80
C ASP A 255 -16.51 -30.94 15.68
N GLY A 256 -16.92 -29.69 15.50
CA GLY A 256 -16.60 -28.60 16.44
C GLY A 256 -15.13 -28.14 16.46
N HIS A 257 -14.25 -28.79 15.71
CA HIS A 257 -12.85 -28.38 15.52
C HIS A 257 -12.57 -28.23 14.03
N LEU A 258 -12.78 -27.01 13.51
CA LEU A 258 -12.30 -26.58 12.20
C LEU A 258 -10.77 -26.70 12.15
N ARG A 259 -10.27 -27.90 11.86
CA ARG A 259 -8.88 -28.14 11.45
C ARG A 259 -8.71 -27.46 10.09
N ARG A 260 -8.37 -26.18 10.11
CA ARG A 260 -7.93 -25.49 8.90
C ARG A 260 -6.81 -26.32 8.26
N PRO A 261 -6.89 -26.62 6.96
CA PRO A 261 -5.83 -27.37 6.28
C PRO A 261 -4.49 -26.64 6.43
N ARG A 262 -3.38 -27.39 6.35
CA ARG A 262 -1.98 -27.01 6.66
C ARG A 262 -1.41 -25.78 5.92
N TRP A 263 -2.20 -25.02 5.19
CA TRP A 263 -1.83 -23.84 4.40
C TRP A 263 -1.39 -22.61 5.22
N ARG A 264 -1.27 -22.72 6.55
CA ARG A 264 -0.76 -21.61 7.38
C ARG A 264 0.64 -21.16 6.95
N LEU A 265 1.49 -22.09 6.50
CA LEU A 265 2.82 -21.74 6.00
C LEU A 265 2.71 -20.93 4.70
N PHE A 266 1.90 -21.41 3.76
CA PHE A 266 1.66 -20.72 2.49
C PHE A 266 1.07 -19.32 2.69
N GLU A 267 0.07 -19.17 3.56
CA GLU A 267 -0.52 -17.86 3.90
C GLU A 267 0.54 -16.91 4.47
N ARG A 268 1.42 -17.40 5.37
CA ARG A 268 2.52 -16.60 5.93
C ARG A 268 3.55 -16.21 4.88
N VAL A 269 3.92 -17.14 3.98
CA VAL A 269 4.92 -16.89 2.93
C VAL A 269 4.39 -15.87 1.94
N ILE A 270 3.16 -16.04 1.43
CA ILE A 270 2.57 -15.08 0.49
C ILE A 270 2.33 -13.74 1.17
N SER A 271 1.77 -13.73 2.39
CA SER A 271 1.58 -12.49 3.15
C SER A 271 2.91 -11.76 3.37
N GLY A 272 3.98 -12.49 3.71
CA GLY A 272 5.32 -11.93 3.89
C GLY A 272 5.91 -11.40 2.60
N ALA A 273 5.80 -12.15 1.50
CA ALA A 273 6.28 -11.74 0.18
C ALA A 273 5.53 -10.50 -0.32
N THR A 274 4.19 -10.50 -0.28
CA THR A 274 3.36 -9.35 -0.66
C THR A 274 3.72 -8.11 0.17
N MET A 275 3.92 -8.28 1.48
CA MET A 275 4.36 -7.18 2.34
C MET A 275 5.74 -6.66 1.94
N PHE A 276 6.71 -7.54 1.72
CA PHE A 276 8.07 -7.15 1.33
C PHE A 276 8.09 -6.38 0.01
N PHE A 277 7.50 -6.94 -1.05
CA PHE A 277 7.47 -6.30 -2.37
C PHE A 277 6.68 -5.00 -2.36
N SER A 278 5.57 -4.95 -1.61
CA SER A 278 4.79 -3.70 -1.52
C SER A 278 5.55 -2.63 -0.73
N PHE A 279 6.30 -3.01 0.29
CA PHE A 279 7.12 -2.07 1.05
C PHE A 279 8.23 -1.48 0.18
N VAL A 280 8.96 -2.32 -0.56
CA VAL A 280 9.99 -1.88 -1.50
C VAL A 280 9.37 -0.99 -2.58
N GLY A 281 8.26 -1.42 -3.20
CA GLY A 281 7.59 -0.65 -4.25
C GLY A 281 7.07 0.71 -3.78
N MET A 282 6.56 0.81 -2.56
CA MET A 282 6.12 2.08 -1.96
C MET A 282 7.29 3.06 -1.82
N TRP A 283 8.41 2.63 -1.24
CA TRP A 283 9.56 3.50 -1.01
C TRP A 283 10.33 3.83 -2.28
N ASP A 284 10.46 2.88 -3.21
CA ASP A 284 11.08 3.10 -4.51
C ASP A 284 10.30 4.13 -5.35
N SER A 285 8.98 3.96 -5.44
CA SER A 285 8.13 4.93 -6.14
C SER A 285 8.15 6.32 -5.50
N LEU A 286 8.11 6.41 -4.16
CA LEU A 286 8.26 7.68 -3.46
C LEU A 286 9.64 8.31 -3.68
N GLY A 287 10.71 7.52 -3.67
CA GLY A 287 12.08 7.99 -3.92
C GLY A 287 12.24 8.60 -5.31
N ILE A 288 11.68 7.94 -6.32
CA ILE A 288 11.66 8.46 -7.70
C ILE A 288 10.81 9.73 -7.79
N LEU A 289 9.65 9.78 -7.14
CA LEU A 289 8.81 10.99 -7.12
C LEU A 289 9.51 12.16 -6.42
N LEU A 290 10.18 11.93 -5.30
CA LEU A 290 10.99 12.93 -4.60
C LEU A 290 12.14 13.42 -5.48
N TYR A 291 12.82 12.52 -6.19
CA TYR A 291 13.88 12.88 -7.12
C TYR A 291 13.36 13.81 -8.23
N ILE A 292 12.25 13.45 -8.88
CA ILE A 292 11.61 14.29 -9.91
C ILE A 292 11.20 15.64 -9.32
N HIS A 293 10.64 15.65 -8.10
CA HIS A 293 10.21 16.87 -7.44
C HIS A 293 11.36 17.83 -7.13
N VAL A 294 12.47 17.32 -6.59
CA VAL A 294 13.68 18.12 -6.29
C VAL A 294 14.26 18.75 -7.57
N GLN A 295 14.18 18.05 -8.70
CA GLN A 295 14.64 18.56 -9.99
C GLN A 295 13.68 19.59 -10.61
N THR A 296 12.44 19.72 -10.13
CA THR A 296 11.41 20.61 -10.70
C THR A 296 11.00 21.73 -9.73
N PRO A 297 11.94 22.60 -9.30
CA PRO A 297 11.61 23.69 -8.39
C PRO A 297 10.69 24.72 -9.08
N GLY A 298 9.80 25.34 -8.30
CA GLY A 298 8.89 26.39 -8.77
C GLY A 298 7.40 26.04 -8.76
N ILE A 299 7.00 24.89 -8.21
CA ILE A 299 5.58 24.52 -8.08
C ILE A 299 5.00 25.16 -6.82
N SER A 300 3.99 26.02 -6.98
CA SER A 300 3.23 26.61 -5.88
C SER A 300 2.26 25.59 -5.26
N TRP A 301 1.93 25.78 -3.99
CA TRP A 301 0.87 25.01 -3.33
C TRP A 301 -0.48 25.33 -3.96
N ASP A 302 -1.27 24.28 -4.23
CA ASP A 302 -2.67 24.41 -4.62
C ASP A 302 -3.61 23.99 -3.48
N LEU A 303 -4.86 24.47 -3.49
CA LEU A 303 -5.87 24.15 -2.47
C LEU A 303 -6.10 22.63 -2.38
N GLY A 304 -6.10 21.93 -3.52
CA GLY A 304 -6.23 20.47 -3.56
C GLY A 304 -5.13 19.74 -2.79
N GLN A 305 -3.92 20.29 -2.81
CA GLN A 305 -2.77 19.76 -2.09
C GLN A 305 -2.88 19.96 -0.56
N ILE A 306 -3.42 21.10 -0.12
CA ILE A 306 -3.69 21.35 1.30
C ILE A 306 -4.75 20.38 1.83
N LEU A 307 -5.82 20.16 1.05
CA LEU A 307 -6.85 19.18 1.39
C LEU A 307 -6.29 17.76 1.47
N ALA A 308 -5.37 17.38 0.57
CA ALA A 308 -4.70 16.09 0.60
C ALA A 308 -3.92 15.88 1.91
N VAL A 309 -3.15 16.87 2.38
CA VAL A 309 -2.49 16.81 3.70
C VAL A 309 -3.52 16.73 4.83
N GLY A 310 -4.64 17.44 4.70
CA GLY A 310 -5.74 17.42 5.67
C GLY A 310 -6.36 16.04 5.89
N THR A 311 -6.31 15.15 4.90
CA THR A 311 -6.85 13.77 5.03
C THR A 311 -6.16 12.93 6.11
N TRP A 312 -4.93 13.29 6.50
CA TRP A 312 -4.18 12.58 7.54
C TRP A 312 -4.45 13.11 8.95
N ILE A 313 -5.06 14.29 9.09
CA ILE A 313 -5.35 14.90 10.39
C ILE A 313 -6.27 13.99 11.24
N PRO A 314 -7.39 13.44 10.73
CA PRO A 314 -8.23 12.55 11.53
C PRO A 314 -7.49 11.30 12.01
N VAL A 315 -6.63 10.72 11.17
CA VAL A 315 -5.85 9.51 11.51
C VAL A 315 -4.85 9.81 12.62
N LEU A 316 -4.12 10.93 12.50
CA LEU A 316 -3.18 11.38 13.53
C LEU A 316 -3.90 11.72 14.83
N PHE A 317 -5.04 12.40 14.74
CA PHE A 317 -5.84 12.78 15.90
C PHE A 317 -6.36 11.54 16.64
N GLU A 318 -6.94 10.57 15.93
CA GLU A 318 -7.43 9.32 16.53
C GLU A 318 -6.29 8.53 17.17
N PHE A 319 -5.15 8.41 16.47
CA PHE A 319 -3.97 7.75 17.00
C PHE A 319 -3.48 8.40 18.31
N ILE A 320 -3.32 9.73 18.31
CA ILE A 320 -2.88 10.50 19.48
C ILE A 320 -3.91 10.39 20.61
N HIS A 321 -5.20 10.47 20.30
CA HIS A 321 -6.29 10.35 21.26
C HIS A 321 -6.29 8.99 21.96
N ILE A 322 -6.22 7.89 21.20
CA ILE A 322 -6.17 6.54 21.78
C ILE A 322 -4.83 6.34 22.53
N PHE A 323 -3.75 6.96 22.08
CA PHE A 323 -2.46 6.89 22.76
C PHE A 323 -2.48 7.56 24.14
N ILE A 324 -3.01 8.80 24.24
CA ILE A 324 -3.04 9.57 25.49
C ILE A 324 -4.08 8.99 26.46
N LEU A 325 -5.31 8.78 26.00
CA LEU A 325 -6.43 8.42 26.87
C LEU A 325 -6.55 6.90 27.10
N GLY A 326 -5.88 6.10 26.28
CA GLY A 326 -6.04 4.66 26.24
C GLY A 326 -7.39 4.23 25.64
N ILE A 327 -7.55 2.93 25.45
CA ILE A 327 -8.78 2.32 24.93
C ILE A 327 -10.03 2.40 25.85
N PRO A 328 -9.94 2.40 27.21
CA PRO A 328 -11.11 2.10 28.04
C PRO A 328 -12.23 3.15 27.94
N SER A 329 -11.92 4.43 27.71
CA SER A 329 -12.93 5.49 27.58
C SER A 329 -13.71 5.45 26.27
N VAL A 330 -13.15 4.91 25.19
CA VAL A 330 -13.83 4.85 23.88
C VAL A 330 -14.79 3.66 23.78
N LEU A 331 -14.48 2.55 24.47
CA LEU A 331 -15.37 1.39 24.56
C LEU A 331 -16.54 1.62 25.52
N GLU A 332 -16.36 2.41 26.59
CA GLU A 332 -17.46 2.80 27.47
C GLU A 332 -18.54 3.64 26.76
N ILE A 333 -18.16 4.41 25.73
CA ILE A 333 -19.11 5.23 24.96
C ILE A 333 -19.89 4.40 23.92
N ARG A 334 -19.31 3.31 23.39
CA ARG A 334 -19.95 2.50 22.33
C ARG A 334 -20.71 1.27 22.83
N VAL A 335 -20.56 0.88 24.09
CA VAL A 335 -21.40 -0.15 24.70
C VAL A 335 -22.53 0.56 25.45
N PRO A 336 -23.78 0.48 24.97
CA PRO A 336 -24.91 1.10 25.66
C PRO A 336 -24.98 0.56 27.10
N GLN A 337 -24.92 1.44 28.11
CA GLN A 337 -24.92 1.06 29.54
C GLN A 337 -26.10 0.16 29.93
N ASN A 338 -27.23 0.28 29.22
CA ASN A 338 -28.39 -0.58 29.32
C ASN A 338 -28.11 -2.06 29.00
N GLN A 339 -27.17 -2.38 28.10
CA GLN A 339 -26.77 -3.79 27.87
C GLN A 339 -25.89 -4.35 29.00
N ILE A 340 -25.07 -3.50 29.63
CA ILE A 340 -24.23 -3.89 30.77
C ILE A 340 -25.10 -4.12 32.01
N GLN A 341 -26.13 -3.30 32.23
CA GLN A 341 -27.09 -3.53 33.32
C GLN A 341 -27.96 -4.78 33.10
N ALA A 342 -28.37 -5.07 31.87
CA ALA A 342 -29.23 -6.22 31.58
C ALA A 342 -28.49 -7.58 31.66
N TYR A 343 -27.18 -7.62 31.38
CA TYR A 343 -26.42 -8.88 31.28
C TYR A 343 -25.16 -8.97 32.16
N GLY A 344 -24.78 -7.88 32.84
CA GLY A 344 -23.55 -7.76 33.64
C GLY A 344 -23.36 -8.82 34.73
N PRO A 345 -24.39 -9.18 35.54
CA PRO A 345 -24.24 -10.17 36.60
C PRO A 345 -23.92 -11.59 36.07
N GLY A 346 -24.39 -11.92 34.86
CA GLY A 346 -24.18 -13.23 34.23
C GLY A 346 -22.81 -13.36 33.56
N MET A 347 -22.35 -12.32 32.85
CA MET A 347 -21.05 -12.36 32.16
C MET A 347 -19.85 -12.34 33.12
N MET A 348 -19.94 -11.67 34.27
CA MET A 348 -18.83 -11.69 35.25
C MET A 348 -18.63 -13.06 35.90
N LYS A 349 -19.69 -13.88 36.09
CA LYS A 349 -19.55 -15.26 36.60
C LYS A 349 -18.80 -16.17 35.64
N VAL A 350 -18.93 -15.97 34.32
CA VAL A 350 -18.24 -16.79 33.30
C VAL A 350 -16.74 -16.50 33.26
N TYR A 351 -16.33 -15.25 33.53
CA TYR A 351 -14.92 -14.89 33.59
C TYR A 351 -14.26 -15.27 34.92
N HIS A 352 -14.98 -15.24 36.03
CA HIS A 352 -14.43 -15.65 37.32
C HIS A 352 -14.40 -17.18 37.51
N GLY A 353 -15.42 -17.92 37.08
CA GLY A 353 -15.47 -19.38 37.25
C GLY A 353 -14.35 -20.14 36.51
N ARG A 354 -13.88 -19.61 35.37
CA ARG A 354 -12.83 -20.29 34.58
C ARG A 354 -11.43 -20.19 35.17
N ASN A 355 -11.18 -19.19 36.03
CA ASN A 355 -9.88 -19.03 36.70
C ASN A 355 -9.77 -19.84 38.01
N GLU A 356 -10.88 -20.26 38.59
CA GLU A 356 -10.86 -21.13 39.78
C GLU A 356 -10.64 -22.60 39.39
N GLU A 357 -11.30 -23.09 38.33
CA GLU A 357 -11.03 -24.45 37.82
C GLU A 357 -9.59 -24.65 37.31
N ALA A 358 -8.95 -23.60 36.78
CA ALA A 358 -7.55 -23.67 36.34
C ALA A 358 -6.54 -23.65 37.50
N LYS A 359 -6.92 -23.09 38.66
CA LYS A 359 -6.08 -23.12 39.87
C LYS A 359 -6.06 -24.49 40.52
N ASP A 360 -7.16 -25.24 40.47
CA ASP A 360 -7.21 -26.61 41.03
C ASP A 360 -6.49 -27.65 40.16
N LEU A 361 -6.24 -27.36 38.88
CA LEU A 361 -5.49 -28.25 37.99
C LEU A 361 -3.96 -28.07 38.06
N THR A 362 -3.45 -27.00 38.68
CA THR A 362 -2.01 -26.72 38.75
C THR A 362 -1.38 -27.03 40.11
N THR A 363 -2.16 -27.45 41.11
CA THR A 363 -1.66 -27.90 42.42
C THR A 363 -1.56 -29.41 42.55
N ARG A 364 -1.91 -30.19 41.51
CA ARG A 364 -1.66 -31.64 41.50
C ARG A 364 -0.18 -31.92 41.26
N SER A 365 0.55 -32.04 42.37
CA SER A 365 1.95 -32.48 42.41
C SER A 365 2.13 -33.78 41.60
N PRO A 366 3.14 -33.85 40.69
CA PRO A 366 3.41 -35.03 39.88
C PRO A 366 4.01 -36.23 40.65
N ASP A 367 4.14 -36.16 41.98
CA ASP A 367 4.89 -37.17 42.76
C ASP A 367 4.06 -38.34 43.31
N ALA A 368 2.82 -38.54 42.87
CA ALA A 368 1.99 -39.68 43.29
C ALA A 368 1.80 -40.71 42.17
N ILE A 369 2.89 -41.29 41.68
CA ILE A 369 2.88 -42.59 40.97
C ILE A 369 3.53 -43.60 41.91
N SER A 370 2.78 -44.03 42.92
CA SER A 370 3.13 -45.17 43.76
C SER A 370 2.50 -46.43 43.18
N LEU A 371 3.37 -47.27 42.63
CA LEU A 371 3.29 -48.71 42.44
C LEU A 371 2.17 -49.43 43.24
N SER A 372 1.22 -50.03 42.53
CA SER A 372 0.49 -51.24 42.94
C SER A 372 -0.02 -51.89 41.64
N GLU A 373 -0.07 -53.20 41.45
CA GLU A 373 0.33 -54.34 42.25
C GLU A 373 0.37 -55.51 41.25
N SER A 374 1.36 -56.37 41.39
CA SER A 374 1.49 -57.61 40.64
C SER A 374 0.41 -58.59 41.13
N SER A 375 -0.46 -59.09 40.26
CA SER A 375 -1.18 -60.33 40.52
C SER A 375 -1.06 -61.30 39.34
N THR A 376 -0.33 -62.37 39.65
CA THR A 376 -0.21 -63.66 39.00
C THR A 376 -1.55 -64.27 38.63
N TRP A 377 -1.62 -64.86 37.43
CA TRP A 377 -2.58 -65.92 37.11
C TRP A 377 -1.80 -67.16 36.70
N THR A 378 -2.02 -68.24 37.47
CA THR A 378 -1.74 -69.64 37.15
C THR A 378 -2.73 -70.18 36.13
#